data_AF-A0A1W9W3K9-F1
#
_entry.id   AF-A0A1W9W3K9-F1
#
_cell.length_a   1.000
_cell.length_b   1.000
_cell.length_c   1.000
_cell.angle_alpha   90.00
_cell.angle_beta   90.00
_cell.angle_gamma   90.00
#
_symmetry.space_group_name_H-M   'P 1'
#
loop_
_entity.id
_entity.type
_entity.pdbx_description
1 polymer ?
#
loop_
_entity_poly.entity_id
_entity_poly.type
_entity_poly.pdbx_seq_one_letter_code
_entity_poly.pdbx_strand_id
1 'polypeptide(L)'
;MSYIHEALKKAQVERDLGKGSYDGITALRRKKAFFTRRKGVFLGMALLVVLLAFVGYSWQRTEDGGQRTEDGGRRTEGRGQRTEDGGQLSVIRRPSSVVRRPLPSEQKTEKAGESIAVSYQKARTFHRKGRLPEAGLWYDKVISLDPGHVQALNNRGVLHLHEKNYPAARKCFEKAIRLKPDYVDPYYNLACVSAATNQAKQGIRYLGKAITMDPEVKGWARKDPDLDPLRGKPASCFHPKGNHADPR
;
A
#
# COMPACT_ATOMS: atom_id res chain seq x y z
N MET A 1 9.83 -1.86 19.84
CA MET A 1 8.77 -1.04 19.21
C MET A 1 9.02 -0.91 17.69
N SER A 2 8.17 -1.48 16.84
CA SER A 2 8.24 -1.15 15.40
C SER A 2 7.60 0.21 15.17
N TYR A 3 8.43 1.23 14.90
CA TYR A 3 8.00 2.63 14.66
C TYR A 3 6.87 2.77 13.62
N ILE A 4 6.73 1.78 12.75
CA ILE A 4 5.77 1.75 11.65
C ILE A 4 4.38 1.32 12.12
N HIS A 5 4.26 0.48 13.14
CA HIS A 5 2.95 0.10 13.67
C HIS A 5 2.27 1.30 14.35
N GLU A 6 3.01 2.08 15.15
CA GLU A 6 2.50 3.33 15.73
C GLU A 6 2.21 4.39 14.65
N ALA A 7 3.07 4.51 13.63
CA ALA A 7 2.85 5.46 12.53
C ALA A 7 1.66 5.10 11.64
N LEU A 8 1.44 3.81 11.34
CA LEU A 8 0.26 3.33 10.61
C LEU A 8 -1.00 3.50 11.44
N LYS A 9 -0.97 3.12 12.73
CA LYS A 9 -2.07 3.36 13.67
C LYS A 9 -2.43 4.84 13.72
N LYS A 10 -1.45 5.74 13.83
CA LYS A 10 -1.69 7.20 13.86
C LYS A 10 -2.22 7.72 12.52
N ALA A 11 -1.59 7.41 11.39
CA ALA A 11 -2.03 7.88 10.07
C ALA A 11 -3.38 7.28 9.61
N GLN A 12 -3.72 6.06 10.08
CA GLN A 12 -5.02 5.46 9.84
C GLN A 12 -6.09 6.08 10.75
N VAL A 13 -5.81 6.27 12.04
CA VAL A 13 -6.71 7.01 12.96
C VAL A 13 -6.93 8.45 12.49
N GLU A 14 -5.90 9.13 11.98
CA GLU A 14 -6.02 10.49 11.43
C GLU A 14 -6.88 10.55 10.16
N ARG A 15 -6.94 9.49 9.34
CA ARG A 15 -7.91 9.35 8.23
C ARG A 15 -9.30 8.91 8.71
N ASP A 16 -9.37 8.08 9.75
CA ASP A 16 -10.60 7.54 10.32
C ASP A 16 -11.15 8.42 11.46
N LEU A 17 -10.68 9.67 11.61
CA LEU A 17 -10.93 10.58 12.75
C LEU A 17 -12.42 10.93 12.99
N GLY A 18 -13.32 10.53 12.10
CA GLY A 18 -14.75 10.56 12.35
C GLY A 18 -15.27 9.41 13.23
N LYS A 19 -14.65 8.21 13.21
CA LYS A 19 -15.17 6.98 13.86
C LYS A 19 -14.12 5.93 14.26
N GLY A 20 -13.52 6.10 15.44
CA GLY A 20 -13.23 4.98 16.36
C GLY A 20 -11.80 4.44 16.44
N SER A 21 -11.65 3.40 17.27
CA SER A 21 -10.37 2.73 17.56
C SER A 21 -9.81 1.95 16.36
N TYR A 22 -8.50 1.69 16.37
CA TYR A 22 -7.84 0.80 15.42
C TYR A 22 -8.39 -0.63 15.50
N ASP A 23 -9.15 -1.04 14.49
CA ASP A 23 -9.75 -2.38 14.39
C ASP A 23 -8.74 -3.50 14.05
N GLY A 24 -7.60 -3.18 13.45
CA GLY A 24 -6.68 -4.16 12.84
C GLY A 24 -6.85 -4.33 11.33
N ILE A 25 -5.76 -4.65 10.63
CA ILE A 25 -5.73 -4.91 9.17
C ILE A 25 -6.66 -6.09 8.83
N THR A 26 -6.73 -7.09 9.71
CA THR A 26 -7.54 -8.31 9.56
C THR A 26 -9.04 -8.07 9.76
N ALA A 27 -9.44 -7.26 10.76
CA ALA A 27 -10.84 -7.06 11.15
C ALA A 27 -11.69 -6.33 10.08
N LEU A 28 -11.05 -5.61 9.16
CA LEU A 28 -11.67 -5.03 7.95
C LEU A 28 -12.47 -6.04 7.10
N ARG A 29 -12.34 -7.34 7.36
CA ARG A 29 -13.21 -8.42 6.85
C ARG A 29 -14.71 -8.19 7.10
N ARG A 30 -15.12 -7.52 8.19
CA ARG A 30 -16.55 -7.43 8.58
C ARG A 30 -17.35 -6.32 7.88
N LYS A 31 -16.76 -5.15 7.61
CA LYS A 31 -17.52 -3.94 7.21
C LYS A 31 -18.11 -4.01 5.78
N LYS A 32 -17.53 -4.77 4.85
CA LYS A 32 -18.05 -4.87 3.46
C LYS A 32 -19.42 -5.58 3.36
N ALA A 33 -19.68 -6.59 4.18
CA ALA A 33 -20.94 -7.34 4.17
C ALA A 33 -22.15 -6.51 4.66
N PHE A 34 -21.92 -5.43 5.41
CA PHE A 34 -22.96 -4.52 5.86
C PHE A 34 -23.38 -3.54 4.74
N PHE A 35 -22.43 -3.13 3.89
CA PHE A 35 -22.67 -2.12 2.86
C PHE A 35 -23.48 -2.64 1.67
N THR A 36 -23.35 -3.93 1.33
CA THR A 36 -24.18 -4.58 0.29
C THR A 36 -25.67 -4.57 0.66
N ARG A 37 -26.02 -4.73 1.94
CA ARG A 37 -27.42 -4.68 2.40
C ARG A 37 -28.06 -3.29 2.26
N ARG A 38 -27.28 -2.21 2.35
CA ARG A 38 -27.79 -0.83 2.18
C ARG A 38 -28.16 -0.51 0.73
N LYS A 39 -27.43 -1.03 -0.26
CA LYS A 39 -27.67 -0.72 -1.69
C LYS A 39 -29.06 -1.15 -2.18
N GLY A 40 -29.59 -2.28 -1.71
CA GLY A 40 -30.93 -2.74 -2.07
C GLY A 40 -32.04 -1.77 -1.65
N VAL A 41 -31.91 -1.16 -0.47
CA VAL A 41 -32.88 -0.17 0.05
C VAL A 41 -32.89 1.10 -0.83
N PHE A 42 -31.71 1.61 -1.19
CA PHE A 42 -31.63 2.78 -2.09
C PHE A 42 -32.19 2.49 -3.50
N LEU A 43 -31.98 1.28 -4.02
CA LEU A 43 -32.53 0.91 -5.34
C LEU A 43 -34.06 0.80 -5.31
N GLY A 44 -34.64 0.25 -4.23
CA GLY A 44 -36.09 0.22 -4.03
C GLY A 44 -36.71 1.62 -3.89
N MET A 45 -36.07 2.50 -3.11
CA MET A 45 -36.52 3.90 -2.97
C MET A 45 -36.43 4.67 -4.29
N ALA A 46 -35.40 4.44 -5.10
CA ALA A 46 -35.28 5.05 -6.43
C ALA A 46 -36.40 4.59 -7.39
N LEU A 47 -36.71 3.29 -7.41
CA LEU A 47 -37.82 2.74 -8.19
C LEU A 47 -39.18 3.30 -7.75
N LEU A 48 -39.40 3.48 -6.44
CA LEU A 48 -40.63 4.09 -5.92
C LEU A 48 -40.79 5.54 -6.40
N VAL A 49 -39.72 6.35 -6.36
CA VAL A 49 -39.74 7.74 -6.84
C VAL A 49 -39.98 7.81 -8.35
N VAL A 50 -39.39 6.91 -9.15
CA VAL A 50 -39.66 6.82 -10.59
C VAL A 50 -41.12 6.43 -10.88
N LEU A 51 -41.69 5.51 -10.10
CA LEU A 51 -43.11 5.13 -10.21
C LEU A 51 -44.05 6.31 -9.91
N LEU A 52 -43.80 7.04 -8.82
CA LEU A 52 -44.57 8.23 -8.46
C LEU A 52 -44.44 9.35 -9.51
N ALA A 53 -43.22 9.57 -10.04
CA ALA A 53 -42.99 10.52 -11.12
C ALA A 53 -43.69 10.13 -12.42
N PHE A 54 -43.75 8.84 -12.75
CA PHE A 54 -44.48 8.34 -13.92
C PHE A 54 -46.00 8.54 -13.80
N VAL A 55 -46.57 8.26 -12.62
CA VAL A 55 -48.00 8.49 -12.34
C VAL A 55 -48.35 9.98 -12.41
N GLY A 56 -47.50 10.86 -11.87
CA GLY A 56 -47.66 12.31 -12.05
C GLY A 56 -47.54 12.76 -13.51
N TYR A 57 -46.56 12.25 -14.25
CA TYR A 57 -46.35 12.60 -15.65
C TYR A 57 -47.50 12.15 -16.57
N SER A 58 -48.18 11.04 -16.24
CA SER A 58 -49.40 10.62 -16.97
C SER A 58 -50.63 11.52 -16.75
N TRP A 59 -50.65 12.34 -15.70
CA TRP A 59 -51.68 13.37 -15.50
C TRP A 59 -51.31 14.72 -16.12
N GLN A 60 -50.02 15.05 -16.23
CA GLN A 60 -49.55 16.36 -16.71
C GLN A 60 -49.63 16.54 -18.24
N ARG A 61 -50.03 15.51 -19.01
CA ARG A 61 -49.79 15.42 -20.46
C ARG A 61 -51.02 15.72 -21.35
N THR A 62 -51.96 16.52 -20.87
CA THR A 62 -53.19 16.90 -21.61
C THR A 62 -53.21 18.34 -22.13
N GLU A 63 -52.24 19.17 -21.78
CA GLU A 63 -52.20 20.59 -22.18
C GLU A 63 -50.86 20.99 -22.83
N ASP A 64 -50.93 22.05 -23.63
CA ASP A 64 -49.87 22.82 -24.30
C ASP A 64 -48.91 22.11 -25.27
N GLY A 65 -49.17 22.32 -26.56
CA GLY A 65 -48.16 22.32 -27.62
C GLY A 65 -47.76 23.75 -27.98
N GLY A 66 -46.46 23.99 -28.26
CA GLY A 66 -45.92 25.30 -28.64
C GLY A 66 -44.71 25.16 -29.57
N GLN A 67 -44.65 25.98 -30.63
CA GLN A 67 -43.76 25.81 -31.80
C GLN A 67 -42.37 26.50 -31.65
N ARG A 68 -41.53 26.31 -32.70
CA ARG A 68 -40.42 27.18 -33.18
C ARG A 68 -39.06 27.16 -32.48
N THR A 69 -37.93 27.55 -33.12
CA THR A 69 -37.30 27.27 -34.45
C THR A 69 -35.89 27.91 -34.47
N GLU A 70 -34.96 27.44 -35.32
CA GLU A 70 -33.70 28.13 -35.79
C GLU A 70 -32.61 28.45 -34.69
N ASP A 71 -31.30 28.66 -34.93
CA ASP A 71 -30.32 28.28 -35.99
C ASP A 71 -28.97 27.89 -35.24
N GLY A 72 -27.68 28.20 -35.55
CA GLY A 72 -26.99 28.87 -36.66
C GLY A 72 -25.48 29.11 -36.46
N GLY A 73 -24.69 29.13 -37.55
CA GLY A 73 -23.25 29.51 -37.61
C GLY A 73 -22.23 28.42 -37.17
N ARG A 74 -21.21 27.99 -37.95
CA ARG A 74 -19.97 28.64 -38.50
C ARG A 74 -18.86 28.86 -37.44
N ARG A 75 -17.66 28.25 -37.59
CA ARG A 75 -16.40 28.75 -38.27
C ARG A 75 -15.90 30.09 -37.70
N THR A 76 -14.60 30.34 -37.43
CA THR A 76 -13.31 29.90 -38.05
C THR A 76 -12.26 29.48 -36.99
N GLU A 77 -11.29 28.59 -37.25
CA GLU A 77 -10.00 28.80 -37.95
C GLU A 77 -9.10 29.97 -37.44
N GLY A 78 -7.81 29.66 -37.19
CA GLY A 78 -6.75 30.61 -36.83
C GLY A 78 -5.35 29.97 -36.88
N ARG A 79 -4.42 30.52 -37.67
CA ARG A 79 -3.09 29.96 -37.98
C ARG A 79 -2.02 31.05 -37.86
N GLY A 80 -0.83 30.72 -37.32
CA GLY A 80 0.31 31.65 -37.29
C GLY A 80 1.67 30.95 -37.13
N GLN A 81 2.62 31.25 -38.03
CA GLN A 81 4.03 30.84 -37.99
C GLN A 81 4.91 31.92 -38.65
N ARG A 82 6.05 32.25 -38.03
CA ARG A 82 7.21 33.05 -38.52
C ARG A 82 8.33 32.85 -37.45
N THR A 83 9.58 32.45 -37.71
CA THR A 83 10.66 32.90 -38.63
C THR A 83 11.09 34.36 -38.36
N GLU A 84 12.37 34.75 -38.28
CA GLU A 84 13.67 34.02 -38.33
C GLU A 84 14.83 34.89 -37.73
N ASP A 85 16.11 34.64 -38.10
CA ASP A 85 17.37 35.40 -37.80
C ASP A 85 17.97 35.35 -36.37
N GLY A 86 19.30 35.47 -36.16
CA GLY A 86 20.45 35.51 -37.10
C GLY A 86 21.83 35.84 -36.44
N GLY A 87 22.97 35.47 -37.05
CA GLY A 87 24.38 35.79 -36.65
C GLY A 87 24.98 34.92 -35.51
N GLN A 88 26.21 34.37 -35.49
CA GLN A 88 27.59 34.77 -35.91
C GLN A 88 28.27 35.83 -34.99
N LEU A 89 29.57 35.78 -34.61
CA LEU A 89 30.74 34.91 -34.94
C LEU A 89 31.83 34.92 -33.81
N SER A 90 33.02 34.32 -34.08
CA SER A 90 34.28 34.24 -33.29
C SER A 90 34.30 33.25 -32.10
N VAL A 91 35.23 32.30 -31.89
CA VAL A 91 36.65 32.01 -32.27
C VAL A 91 37.69 32.41 -31.21
N ILE A 92 38.27 31.39 -30.54
CA ILE A 92 39.71 31.21 -30.24
C ILE A 92 39.92 29.77 -29.72
N ARG A 93 41.06 29.13 -30.06
CA ARG A 93 41.51 27.85 -29.47
C ARG A 93 42.77 28.07 -28.62
N ARG A 94 42.87 27.38 -27.47
CA ARG A 94 44.15 26.91 -26.90
C ARG A 94 43.96 25.49 -26.33
N PRO A 95 44.96 24.58 -26.42
CA PRO A 95 44.80 23.17 -26.05
C PRO A 95 45.34 22.82 -24.65
N SER A 96 45.14 21.55 -24.28
CA SER A 96 45.95 20.80 -23.31
C SER A 96 45.89 21.20 -21.83
N SER A 97 44.84 20.75 -21.15
CA SER A 97 45.01 20.09 -19.84
C SER A 97 44.55 18.63 -19.96
N VAL A 98 45.27 17.69 -19.35
CA VAL A 98 44.99 16.26 -19.49
C VAL A 98 43.86 15.87 -18.53
N VAL A 99 42.62 16.07 -18.97
CA VAL A 99 41.43 15.52 -18.30
C VAL A 99 41.48 14.00 -18.41
N ARG A 100 41.94 13.32 -17.34
CA ARG A 100 41.77 11.87 -17.20
C ARG A 100 40.27 11.56 -17.25
N ARG A 101 39.82 10.89 -18.32
CA ARG A 101 38.47 10.31 -18.36
C ARG A 101 38.41 9.19 -17.29
N PRO A 102 37.48 9.24 -16.32
CA PRO A 102 37.26 8.11 -15.42
C PRO A 102 36.89 6.86 -16.21
N LEU A 103 37.35 5.69 -15.77
CA LEU A 103 37.14 4.46 -16.54
C LEU A 103 35.64 4.06 -16.53
N PRO A 104 35.13 3.33 -17.55
CA PRO A 104 33.72 2.94 -17.61
C PRO A 104 33.24 2.11 -16.40
N SER A 105 34.17 1.49 -15.67
CA SER A 105 33.93 0.79 -14.40
C SER A 105 33.54 1.71 -13.24
N GLU A 106 34.02 2.96 -13.23
CA GLU A 106 33.83 3.92 -12.14
C GLU A 106 32.62 4.83 -12.38
N GLN A 107 32.27 5.12 -13.64
CA GLN A 107 31.16 6.03 -13.96
C GLN A 107 29.74 5.50 -13.64
N LYS A 108 29.62 4.26 -13.13
CA LYS A 108 28.34 3.63 -12.81
C LYS A 108 27.76 4.03 -11.44
N THR A 109 28.56 4.62 -10.55
CA THR A 109 28.16 4.95 -9.17
C THR A 109 27.72 6.40 -8.96
N GLU A 110 28.18 7.36 -9.77
CA GLU A 110 28.02 8.80 -9.46
C GLU A 110 26.94 9.55 -10.25
N LYS A 111 26.41 9.01 -11.36
CA LYS A 111 25.40 9.73 -12.16
C LYS A 111 24.06 9.84 -11.43
N ALA A 112 23.83 11.03 -10.85
CA ALA A 112 22.64 11.42 -10.08
C ALA A 112 22.39 10.57 -8.81
N GLY A 113 23.42 10.48 -7.96
CA GLY A 113 23.42 9.74 -6.70
C GLY A 113 22.44 10.25 -5.62
N GLU A 114 21.14 10.01 -5.79
CA GLU A 114 20.18 10.07 -4.69
C GLU A 114 20.43 8.90 -3.73
N SER A 115 21.28 9.14 -2.73
CA SER A 115 21.75 8.17 -1.74
C SER A 115 20.63 7.24 -1.23
N ILE A 116 20.98 5.96 -1.03
CA ILE A 116 20.10 4.94 -0.47
C ILE A 116 19.46 5.43 0.84
N ALA A 117 20.24 6.13 1.68
CA ALA A 117 19.73 6.75 2.91
C ALA A 117 18.65 7.81 2.64
N VAL A 118 18.84 8.70 1.65
CA VAL A 118 17.86 9.73 1.27
C VAL A 118 16.59 9.08 0.72
N SER A 119 16.72 8.10 -0.17
CA SER A 119 15.60 7.32 -0.70
C SER A 119 14.81 6.63 0.42
N TYR A 120 15.51 6.06 1.42
CA TYR A 120 14.90 5.42 2.59
C TYR A 120 14.21 6.41 3.54
N GLN A 121 14.78 7.59 3.78
CA GLN A 121 14.10 8.64 4.57
C GLN A 121 12.87 9.20 3.83
N LYS A 122 12.91 9.31 2.50
CA LYS A 122 11.71 9.64 1.69
C LYS A 122 10.63 8.57 1.86
N ALA A 123 10.98 7.29 1.73
CA ALA A 123 10.06 6.16 1.95
C ALA A 123 9.38 6.23 3.33
N ARG A 124 10.18 6.38 4.41
CA ARG A 124 9.67 6.56 5.79
C ARG A 124 8.77 7.79 5.93
N THR A 125 9.07 8.88 5.24
CA THR A 125 8.30 10.13 5.30
C THR A 125 6.93 9.98 4.63
N PHE A 126 6.86 9.34 3.46
CA PHE A 126 5.58 9.02 2.82
C PHE A 126 4.77 8.02 3.66
N HIS A 127 5.43 7.00 4.21
CA HIS A 127 4.80 5.99 5.08
C HIS A 127 4.16 6.64 6.31
N ARG A 128 4.89 7.52 7.02
CA ARG A 128 4.38 8.28 8.17
C ARG A 128 3.23 9.24 7.81
N LYS A 129 3.19 9.74 6.57
CA LYS A 129 2.08 10.56 6.04
C LYS A 129 0.90 9.72 5.53
N GLY A 130 0.88 8.41 5.75
CA GLY A 130 -0.18 7.51 5.26
C GLY A 130 -0.27 7.39 3.73
N ARG A 131 0.75 7.89 3.00
CA ARG A 131 0.91 7.86 1.54
C ARG A 131 1.62 6.56 1.15
N LEU A 132 0.90 5.45 1.30
CA LEU A 132 1.44 4.11 1.20
C LEU A 132 1.90 3.71 -0.23
N PRO A 133 1.18 4.04 -1.32
CA PRO A 133 1.66 3.73 -2.68
C PRO A 133 3.03 4.36 -2.98
N GLU A 134 3.21 5.63 -2.63
CA GLU A 134 4.45 6.37 -2.84
C GLU A 134 5.57 5.85 -1.92
N ALA A 135 5.25 5.52 -0.66
CA ALA A 135 6.19 4.84 0.23
C ALA A 135 6.65 3.50 -0.36
N GLY A 136 5.75 2.75 -1.02
CA GLY A 136 6.06 1.52 -1.75
C GLY A 136 7.10 1.74 -2.83
N LEU A 137 6.87 2.69 -3.74
CA LEU A 137 7.82 3.05 -4.81
C LEU A 137 9.21 3.43 -4.25
N TRP A 138 9.26 4.18 -3.14
CA TRP A 138 10.52 4.56 -2.51
C TRP A 138 11.22 3.39 -1.78
N TYR A 139 10.48 2.46 -1.16
CA TYR A 139 11.09 1.22 -0.63
C TYR A 139 11.56 0.30 -1.76
N ASP A 140 10.81 0.18 -2.85
CA ASP A 140 11.19 -0.64 -4.01
C ASP A 140 12.46 -0.08 -4.70
N LYS A 141 12.61 1.26 -4.79
CA LYS A 141 13.87 1.91 -5.20
C LYS A 141 15.03 1.62 -4.24
N VAL A 142 14.79 1.60 -2.93
CA VAL A 142 15.83 1.24 -1.95
C VAL A 142 16.23 -0.23 -2.10
N ILE A 143 15.28 -1.14 -2.31
CA ILE A 143 15.52 -2.58 -2.45
C ILE A 143 16.19 -2.94 -3.78
N SER A 144 16.04 -2.13 -4.84
CA SER A 144 16.75 -2.32 -6.11
C SER A 144 18.18 -1.78 -6.09
N LEU A 145 18.46 -0.74 -5.30
CA LEU A 145 19.82 -0.21 -5.08
C LEU A 145 20.61 -1.02 -4.04
N ASP A 146 19.96 -1.43 -2.95
CA ASP A 146 20.49 -2.33 -1.92
C ASP A 146 19.49 -3.47 -1.65
N PRO A 147 19.64 -4.62 -2.35
CA PRO A 147 18.87 -5.82 -2.09
C PRO A 147 19.08 -6.42 -0.69
N GLY A 148 20.07 -5.95 0.07
CA GLY A 148 20.35 -6.32 1.46
C GLY A 148 19.68 -5.43 2.51
N HIS A 149 19.03 -4.31 2.14
CA HIS A 149 18.51 -3.33 3.10
C HIS A 149 17.37 -3.88 3.96
N VAL A 150 17.73 -4.46 5.11
CA VAL A 150 16.87 -5.22 6.03
C VAL A 150 15.61 -4.44 6.42
N GLN A 151 15.76 -3.18 6.81
CA GLN A 151 14.63 -2.35 7.23
C GLN A 151 13.73 -2.01 6.05
N ALA A 152 14.26 -1.68 4.85
CA ALA A 152 13.43 -1.43 3.67
C ALA A 152 12.62 -2.67 3.27
N LEU A 153 13.23 -3.86 3.31
CA LEU A 153 12.55 -5.14 3.09
C LEU A 153 11.42 -5.37 4.10
N ASN A 154 11.69 -5.21 5.40
CA ASN A 154 10.65 -5.30 6.44
C ASN A 154 9.50 -4.31 6.17
N ASN A 155 9.82 -3.05 5.92
CA ASN A 155 8.82 -2.00 5.75
C ASN A 155 7.96 -2.25 4.49
N ARG A 156 8.56 -2.70 3.38
CA ARG A 156 7.82 -3.10 2.18
C ARG A 156 6.94 -4.33 2.43
N GLY A 157 7.40 -5.26 3.27
CA GLY A 157 6.59 -6.37 3.78
C GLY A 157 5.36 -5.90 4.55
N VAL A 158 5.47 -4.84 5.37
CA VAL A 158 4.32 -4.26 6.09
C VAL A 158 3.33 -3.60 5.11
N LEU A 159 3.81 -2.93 4.06
CA LEU A 159 2.93 -2.43 2.99
C LEU A 159 2.19 -3.59 2.32
N HIS A 160 2.88 -4.68 1.95
CA HIS A 160 2.24 -5.86 1.38
C HIS A 160 1.25 -6.54 2.34
N LEU A 161 1.48 -6.49 3.66
CA LEU A 161 0.52 -6.97 4.66
C LEU A 161 -0.75 -6.10 4.68
N HIS A 162 -0.61 -4.77 4.61
CA HIS A 162 -1.73 -3.83 4.49
C HIS A 162 -2.49 -3.99 3.15
N GLU A 163 -1.78 -4.20 2.05
CA GLU A 163 -2.33 -4.57 0.73
C GLU A 163 -3.00 -5.97 0.73
N LYS A 164 -2.80 -6.76 1.80
CA LYS A 164 -3.22 -8.18 1.93
C LYS A 164 -2.57 -9.13 0.94
N ASN A 165 -1.47 -8.71 0.34
CA ASN A 165 -0.55 -9.53 -0.44
C ASN A 165 0.36 -10.35 0.50
N TYR A 166 -0.26 -11.25 1.26
CA TYR A 166 0.43 -12.11 2.23
C TYR A 166 1.63 -12.90 1.65
N PRO A 167 1.60 -13.40 0.39
CA PRO A 167 2.76 -14.05 -0.22
C PRO A 167 3.96 -13.11 -0.41
N ALA A 168 3.75 -11.87 -0.88
CA ALA A 168 4.84 -10.90 -1.01
C ALA A 168 5.33 -10.43 0.37
N ALA A 169 4.41 -10.17 1.31
CA ALA A 169 4.74 -9.83 2.69
C ALA A 169 5.65 -10.90 3.33
N ARG A 170 5.26 -12.19 3.23
CA ARG A 170 6.06 -13.32 3.71
C ARG A 170 7.46 -13.36 3.08
N LYS A 171 7.57 -13.23 1.75
CA LYS A 171 8.87 -13.19 1.05
C LYS A 171 9.77 -12.06 1.55
N CYS A 172 9.22 -10.87 1.78
CA CYS A 172 9.95 -9.72 2.33
C CYS A 172 10.48 -9.99 3.74
N PHE A 173 9.64 -10.46 4.66
CA PHE A 173 10.04 -10.73 6.05
C PHE A 173 11.01 -11.90 6.17
N GLU A 174 10.79 -12.99 5.42
CA GLU A 174 11.72 -14.14 5.39
C GLU A 174 13.09 -13.74 4.81
N LYS A 175 13.13 -12.85 3.81
CA LYS A 175 14.40 -12.31 3.31
C LYS A 175 15.08 -11.42 4.35
N ALA A 176 14.34 -10.56 5.05
CA ALA A 176 14.88 -9.76 6.14
C ALA A 176 15.46 -10.61 7.28
N ILE A 177 14.79 -11.73 7.65
CA ILE A 177 15.29 -12.69 8.65
C ILE A 177 16.57 -13.39 8.17
N ARG A 178 16.63 -13.83 6.90
CA ARG A 178 17.85 -14.46 6.35
C ARG A 178 19.05 -13.52 6.32
N LEU A 179 18.81 -12.22 6.12
CA LEU A 179 19.86 -11.19 6.13
C LEU A 179 20.24 -10.74 7.56
N LYS A 180 19.28 -10.73 8.48
CA LYS A 180 19.50 -10.31 9.88
C LYS A 180 18.63 -11.12 10.86
N PRO A 181 19.11 -12.28 11.34
CA PRO A 181 18.34 -13.17 12.23
C PRO A 181 18.03 -12.61 13.63
N ASP A 182 18.70 -11.55 14.07
CA ASP A 182 18.44 -10.84 15.33
C ASP A 182 17.38 -9.72 15.19
N TYR A 183 16.88 -9.43 13.98
CA TYR A 183 15.87 -8.38 13.80
C TYR A 183 14.46 -8.87 14.14
N VAL A 184 13.91 -8.35 15.23
CA VAL A 184 12.62 -8.76 15.83
C VAL A 184 11.41 -8.50 14.93
N ASP A 185 11.33 -7.32 14.31
CA ASP A 185 10.15 -6.84 13.56
C ASP A 185 9.62 -7.86 12.52
N PRO A 186 10.45 -8.45 11.63
CA PRO A 186 10.03 -9.50 10.71
C PRO A 186 9.36 -10.73 11.35
N TYR A 187 9.80 -11.17 12.53
CA TYR A 187 9.18 -12.30 13.24
C TYR A 187 7.78 -11.94 13.75
N TYR A 188 7.63 -10.73 14.31
CA TYR A 188 6.32 -10.23 14.71
C TYR A 188 5.37 -10.12 13.50
N ASN A 189 5.85 -9.51 12.42
CA ASN A 189 5.05 -9.31 11.22
C ASN A 189 4.69 -10.64 10.53
N LEU A 190 5.56 -11.66 10.57
CA LEU A 190 5.21 -13.02 10.14
C LEU A 190 4.17 -13.70 11.03
N ALA A 191 4.10 -13.36 12.32
CA ALA A 191 3.01 -13.79 13.18
C ALA A 191 1.67 -13.18 12.73
N CYS A 192 1.63 -11.88 12.43
CA CYS A 192 0.44 -11.21 11.90
C CYS A 192 0.02 -11.77 10.52
N VAL A 193 0.97 -12.00 9.60
CA VAL A 193 0.72 -12.70 8.32
C VAL A 193 0.13 -14.09 8.55
N SER A 194 0.65 -14.84 9.52
CA SER A 194 0.19 -16.20 9.84
C SER A 194 -1.19 -16.21 10.52
N ALA A 195 -1.50 -15.21 11.35
CA ALA A 195 -2.83 -15.00 11.92
C ALA A 195 -3.86 -14.67 10.84
N ALA A 196 -3.54 -13.73 9.95
CA ALA A 196 -4.37 -13.32 8.81
C ALA A 196 -4.66 -14.46 7.82
N THR A 197 -3.73 -15.41 7.67
CA THR A 197 -3.85 -16.61 6.82
C THR A 197 -4.34 -17.86 7.58
N ASN A 198 -4.78 -17.73 8.84
CA ASN A 198 -5.22 -18.82 9.73
C ASN A 198 -4.17 -19.92 10.01
N GLN A 199 -2.89 -19.67 9.74
CA GLN A 199 -1.76 -20.57 9.98
C GLN A 199 -1.29 -20.49 11.44
N ALA A 200 -2.21 -20.70 12.40
CA ALA A 200 -2.01 -20.35 13.81
C ALA A 200 -0.78 -21.03 14.46
N LYS A 201 -0.50 -22.31 14.14
CA LYS A 201 0.72 -23.01 14.62
C LYS A 201 2.01 -22.27 14.23
N GLN A 202 2.09 -21.78 13.00
CA GLN A 202 3.25 -21.06 12.49
C GLN A 202 3.32 -19.64 13.10
N GLY A 203 2.17 -18.97 13.24
CA GLY A 203 2.08 -17.66 13.89
C GLY A 203 2.55 -17.68 15.35
N ILE A 204 2.14 -18.68 16.13
CA ILE A 204 2.56 -18.86 17.52
C ILE A 204 4.07 -19.11 17.61
N ARG A 205 4.67 -19.87 16.68
CA ARG A 205 6.14 -20.07 16.64
C ARG A 205 6.91 -18.78 16.35
N TYR A 206 6.46 -17.97 15.37
CA TYR A 206 7.11 -16.70 15.06
C TYR A 206 6.92 -15.66 16.17
N LEU A 207 5.73 -15.57 16.76
CA LEU A 207 5.47 -14.68 17.90
C LEU A 207 6.28 -15.09 19.14
N GLY A 208 6.39 -16.40 19.40
CA GLY A 208 7.24 -16.93 20.46
C GLY A 208 8.69 -16.52 20.26
N LYS A 209 9.25 -16.69 19.06
CA LYS A 209 10.62 -16.27 18.74
C LYS A 209 10.82 -14.76 18.92
N ALA A 210 9.86 -13.93 18.49
CA ALA A 210 9.90 -12.49 18.73
C ALA A 210 9.93 -12.15 20.24
N ILE A 211 9.07 -12.77 21.04
CA ILE A 211 9.00 -12.59 22.51
C ILE A 211 10.27 -13.09 23.22
N THR A 212 10.94 -14.13 22.71
CA THR A 212 12.23 -14.59 23.23
C THR A 212 13.37 -13.61 22.95
N MET A 213 13.26 -12.80 21.89
CA MET A 213 14.28 -11.82 21.50
C MET A 213 14.04 -10.43 22.11
N ASP A 214 12.77 -10.03 22.24
CA ASP A 214 12.32 -8.81 22.88
C ASP A 214 11.07 -9.11 23.74
N PRO A 215 11.22 -9.20 25.08
CA PRO A 215 10.10 -9.47 25.98
C PRO A 215 8.98 -8.41 25.94
N GLU A 216 9.25 -7.16 25.53
CA GLU A 216 8.21 -6.13 25.42
C GLU A 216 7.15 -6.46 24.36
N VAL A 217 7.53 -7.26 23.35
CA VAL A 217 6.61 -7.80 22.32
C VAL A 217 5.40 -8.50 22.95
N LYS A 218 5.57 -9.14 24.11
CA LYS A 218 4.48 -9.78 24.86
C LYS A 218 3.42 -8.76 25.32
N GLY A 219 3.83 -7.53 25.61
CA GLY A 219 2.95 -6.41 25.97
C GLY A 219 2.19 -5.85 24.76
N TRP A 220 2.83 -5.74 23.60
CA TRP A 220 2.19 -5.28 22.35
C TRP A 220 1.23 -6.34 21.79
N ALA A 221 1.65 -7.61 21.71
CA ALA A 221 0.85 -8.70 21.16
C ALA A 221 -0.45 -9.00 21.94
N ARG A 222 -0.47 -8.69 23.23
CA ARG A 222 -1.68 -8.75 24.09
C ARG A 222 -2.72 -7.68 23.74
N LYS A 223 -2.33 -6.62 23.03
CA LYS A 223 -3.17 -5.46 22.68
C LYS A 223 -3.46 -5.36 21.17
N ASP A 224 -2.63 -5.97 20.33
CA ASP A 224 -2.78 -5.95 18.86
C ASP A 224 -3.90 -6.89 18.37
N PRO A 225 -4.99 -6.36 17.77
CA PRO A 225 -6.11 -7.17 17.29
C PRO A 225 -5.74 -8.10 16.11
N ASP A 226 -4.68 -7.80 15.34
CA ASP A 226 -4.26 -8.68 14.23
C ASP A 226 -3.64 -10.00 14.72
N LEU A 227 -3.35 -10.12 16.02
CA LEU A 227 -2.94 -11.35 16.69
C LEU A 227 -4.07 -12.03 17.49
N ASP A 228 -5.29 -11.49 17.51
CA ASP A 228 -6.48 -12.16 18.09
C ASP A 228 -6.62 -13.62 17.61
N PRO A 229 -6.43 -13.97 16.30
CA PRO A 229 -6.55 -15.35 15.83
C PRO A 229 -5.54 -16.35 16.42
N LEU A 230 -4.51 -15.88 17.13
CA LEU A 230 -3.52 -16.70 17.83
C LEU A 230 -3.79 -16.83 19.34
N ARG A 231 -4.58 -15.94 19.92
CA ARG A 231 -4.87 -15.94 21.37
C ARG A 231 -5.69 -17.17 21.75
N GLY A 232 -5.48 -17.70 22.97
CA GLY A 232 -6.21 -18.85 23.51
C GLY A 232 -5.90 -20.22 22.90
N LYS A 233 -5.15 -20.30 21.78
CA LYS A 233 -4.77 -21.57 21.14
C LYS A 233 -3.45 -22.09 21.73
N PRO A 234 -3.42 -23.24 22.44
CA PRO A 234 -2.17 -23.81 22.92
C PRO A 234 -1.37 -24.40 21.75
N ALA A 235 -0.04 -24.40 21.86
CA ALA A 235 0.85 -24.89 20.80
C ALA A 235 0.67 -26.39 20.48
N SER A 236 0.11 -27.16 21.42
CA SER A 236 -0.19 -28.60 21.32
C SER A 236 -1.39 -28.95 20.43
N CYS A 237 -2.36 -28.04 20.24
CA CYS A 237 -3.59 -28.28 19.46
C CYS A 237 -3.39 -28.53 17.96
N PHE A 238 -2.14 -28.59 17.49
CA PHE A 238 -1.81 -28.83 16.08
C PHE A 238 -0.85 -30.02 15.94
N HIS A 239 -1.34 -31.22 16.22
CA HIS A 239 -0.81 -32.40 15.52
C HIS A 239 -0.88 -32.13 14.01
N PRO A 240 0.15 -32.47 13.21
CA PRO A 240 -0.06 -32.61 11.78
C PRO A 240 -1.10 -33.73 11.58
N LYS A 241 -1.96 -33.61 10.56
CA LYS A 241 -2.68 -34.80 10.07
C LYS A 241 -1.68 -35.70 9.36
N GLY A 242 -0.95 -36.49 10.15
CA GLY A 242 -0.36 -37.73 9.63
C GLY A 242 -1.49 -38.64 9.17
N ASN A 243 -1.23 -39.44 8.14
CA ASN A 243 -2.23 -40.36 7.63
C ASN A 243 -2.52 -41.42 8.70
N HIS A 244 -3.70 -41.37 9.31
CA HIS A 244 -4.32 -42.57 9.84
C HIS A 244 -4.74 -43.43 8.65
N ALA A 245 -3.80 -44.25 8.17
CA ALA A 245 -4.15 -45.44 7.44
C ALA A 245 -4.94 -46.35 8.39
N ASP A 246 -6.08 -46.82 7.91
CA ASP A 246 -6.97 -47.76 8.60
C ASP A 246 -6.32 -49.16 8.68
N PRO A 247 -6.24 -49.77 9.89
CA PRO A 247 -5.82 -51.15 10.07
C PRO A 247 -6.90 -52.05 10.70
N ARG A 248 -8.06 -52.20 10.02
CA ARG A 248 -8.99 -53.37 10.08
C ARG A 248 -9.75 -53.62 11.39
#